data_AF-A0A1S2Q9I5-F1
#
_entry.id   AF-A0A1S2Q9I5-F1
#
_cell.length_a   1.000
_cell.length_b   1.000
_cell.length_c   1.000
_cell.angle_alpha   90.00
_cell.angle_beta   90.00
_cell.angle_gamma   90.00
#
_symmetry.space_group_name_H-M   'P 1'
#
loop_
_entity.id
_entity.type
_entity.pdbx_description
1 polymer ?
#
loop_
_entity_poly.entity_id
_entity_poly.type
_entity_poly.pdbx_seq_one_letter_code
_entity_poly.pdbx_strand_id
1 'polypeptide(L)' 'WKKVKTKHRNLTKLGIKPNKAWEWANSRLGYWSVSKSPILDRTLDNQYWTNQGLKSLLIRYQTLRLT' A
#
# COMPACT_ATOMS: atom_id res chain seq x y z
N TRP A 1 9.53 2.59 -2.73
CA TRP A 1 10.07 3.83 -3.35
C TRP A 1 11.16 4.43 -2.45
N LYS A 2 12.39 4.62 -2.92
CA LYS A 2 13.53 5.05 -2.07
C LYS A 2 13.66 6.56 -1.91
N LYS A 3 13.45 7.34 -2.99
CA LYS A 3 13.55 8.81 -2.97
C LYS A 3 12.23 9.44 -2.49
N VAL A 4 12.30 10.54 -1.74
CA VAL A 4 11.10 11.28 -1.29
C VAL A 4 10.24 11.73 -2.46
N LYS A 5 10.86 12.30 -3.51
CA LYS A 5 10.16 12.74 -4.73
C LYS A 5 9.35 11.61 -5.39
N THR A 6 9.88 10.38 -5.39
CA THR A 6 9.18 9.23 -5.98
C THR A 6 8.11 8.68 -5.05
N LYS A 7 8.32 8.70 -3.73
CA LYS A 7 7.27 8.39 -2.76
C LYS A 7 6.07 9.33 -2.94
N HIS A 8 6.31 10.66 -2.94
CA HIS A 8 5.27 11.67 -3.11
C HIS A 8 4.46 11.46 -4.38
N ARG A 9 5.13 11.35 -5.54
CA ARG A 9 4.47 11.13 -6.84
C ARG A 9 3.59 9.89 -6.88
N ASN A 10 4.04 8.80 -6.25
CA ASN A 10 3.28 7.56 -6.28
C ASN A 10 2.12 7.59 -5.28
N LEU A 11 2.33 8.18 -4.10
CA LEU A 11 1.27 8.40 -3.11
C LEU A 11 0.16 9.30 -3.68
N THR A 12 0.49 10.36 -4.42
CA THR A 12 -0.51 11.21 -5.09
C THR A 12 -1.21 10.48 -6.23
N LYS A 13 -0.49 9.66 -7.00
CA LYS A 13 -1.08 8.80 -8.04
C LYS A 13 -2.08 7.80 -7.48
N LEU A 14 -1.87 7.32 -6.26
CA LEU A 14 -2.79 6.43 -5.53
C LEU A 14 -3.98 7.17 -4.89
N GLY A 15 -4.13 8.48 -5.13
CA GLY A 15 -5.30 9.26 -4.68
C GLY A 15 -5.12 9.97 -3.34
N ILE A 16 -3.91 10.03 -2.78
CA ILE A 16 -3.66 10.79 -1.54
C ILE A 16 -3.57 12.28 -1.86
N LYS A 17 -4.19 13.10 -1.01
CA LYS A 17 -4.06 14.56 -1.07
C LYS A 17 -2.57 14.97 -1.06
N PRO A 18 -2.13 15.87 -1.96
CA PRO A 18 -0.71 16.23 -2.11
C PRO A 18 0.01 16.65 -0.83
N ASN A 19 -0.68 17.36 0.07
CA ASN A 19 -0.12 17.81 1.35
C ASN A 19 0.19 16.61 2.27
N LYS A 20 -0.78 15.70 2.44
CA LYS A 20 -0.57 14.46 3.22
C LYS A 20 0.49 13.57 2.58
N ALA A 21 0.52 13.48 1.25
CA ALA A 21 1.56 12.73 0.57
C ALA A 21 2.97 13.26 0.88
N TRP A 22 3.13 14.57 1.07
CA TRP A 22 4.42 15.19 1.44
C TRP A 22 4.83 14.88 2.88
N GLU A 23 3.88 14.94 3.83
CA GLU A 23 4.11 14.56 5.22
C GLU A 23 4.65 13.13 5.33
N TRP A 24 4.00 12.20 4.63
CA TRP A 24 4.37 10.77 4.68
C TRP A 24 5.59 10.42 3.82
N ALA A 25 5.81 11.11 2.70
CA ALA A 25 7.01 10.90 1.91
C ALA A 25 8.29 11.26 2.69
N ASN A 26 8.20 12.26 3.58
CA ASN A 26 9.27 12.76 4.44
C ASN A 26 9.29 12.16 5.85
N SER A 27 8.45 11.17 6.15
CA SER A 27 8.41 10.57 7.48
C SER A 27 9.77 9.98 7.86
N ARG A 28 10.27 10.29 9.07
CA ARG A 28 11.49 9.67 9.63
C ARG A 28 11.28 8.26 10.19
N LEU A 29 10.05 7.73 10.08
CA LEU A 29 9.70 6.40 10.50
C LEU A 29 10.42 5.34 9.65
N GLY A 30 10.83 4.25 10.30
CA GLY A 30 11.41 3.09 9.61
C GLY A 30 10.38 2.39 8.71
N TYR A 31 10.85 1.62 7.73
CA TYR A 31 9.98 0.98 6.73
C TYR A 31 8.87 0.13 7.34
N TRP A 32 9.17 -0.61 8.41
CA TRP A 32 8.20 -1.45 9.12
C TRP A 32 7.14 -0.65 9.87
N SER A 33 7.53 0.47 10.50
CA SER A 33 6.57 1.36 11.16
C SER A 33 5.62 2.02 10.15
N VAL A 34 6.15 2.33 8.96
CA VAL A 34 5.37 2.93 7.87
C VAL A 34 4.42 1.92 7.24
N SER A 35 4.78 0.65 7.09
CA SER A 35 3.92 -0.36 6.45
C SER A 35 2.59 -0.57 7.20
N LYS A 36 2.59 -0.47 8.53
CA LYS A 36 1.38 -0.57 9.37
C LYS A 36 0.66 0.78 9.55
N SER A 37 1.04 1.82 8.82
CA SER A 37 0.40 3.12 8.95
C SER A 37 -1.00 3.12 8.28
N PRO A 38 -1.98 3.84 8.84
CA PRO A 38 -3.31 3.94 8.24
C PRO A 38 -3.31 4.56 6.83
N ILE A 39 -2.28 5.33 6.49
CA ILE A 39 -2.18 5.90 5.15
C ILE A 39 -1.81 4.83 4.13
N LEU A 40 -0.80 3.99 4.42
CA LEU A 40 -0.37 2.97 3.47
C LEU A 40 -1.39 1.87 3.35
N ASP A 41 -1.99 1.46 4.47
CA ASP A 41 -3.04 0.45 4.52
C ASP A 41 -4.24 0.82 3.62
N ARG A 42 -4.67 2.08 3.66
CA ARG A 42 -5.75 2.59 2.79
C ARG A 42 -5.35 2.68 1.32
N THR A 43 -4.08 2.97 1.04
CA THR A 43 -3.61 3.21 -0.34
C THR A 43 -3.21 1.95 -1.08
N LEU A 44 -2.73 0.96 -0.34
CA LEU A 44 -2.24 -0.33 -0.83
C LEU A 44 -3.14 -1.43 -0.26
N ASP A 45 -4.45 -1.25 -0.41
CA ASP A 45 -5.45 -2.21 0.05
C ASP A 45 -5.40 -3.52 -0.77
N ASN A 46 -6.11 -4.55 -0.32
CA ASN A 46 -6.24 -5.83 -0.99
C ASN A 46 -6.73 -5.69 -2.45
N GLN A 47 -7.58 -4.70 -2.75
CA GLN A 47 -7.99 -4.41 -4.13
C GLN A 47 -6.82 -3.94 -5.00
N TYR A 48 -5.93 -3.11 -4.47
CA TYR A 48 -4.73 -2.69 -5.18
C TYR A 48 -3.84 -3.88 -5.51
N TRP A 49 -3.62 -4.77 -4.53
CA TRP A 49 -2.77 -5.94 -4.73
C TRP A 49 -3.36 -7.00 -5.65
N THR A 50 -4.67 -7.23 -5.59
CA THR A 50 -5.37 -8.14 -6.50
C THR A 50 -5.32 -7.63 -7.94
N ASN A 51 -5.51 -6.33 -8.16
CA ASN A 51 -5.33 -5.71 -9.47
C ASN A 51 -3.88 -5.81 -10.00
N GLN A 52 -2.89 -5.84 -9.10
CA GLN A 52 -1.49 -6.06 -9.44
C GLN A 52 -1.15 -7.54 -9.71
N GLY A 53 -2.12 -8.47 -9.54
CA GLY A 53 -1.96 -9.90 -9.79
C GLY A 53 -1.60 -10.73 -8.55
N LEU A 54 -1.63 -10.15 -7.35
CA LEU A 54 -1.41 -10.91 -6.11
C LEU A 54 -2.61 -11.82 -5.84
N LYS A 55 -2.37 -13.14 -5.78
CA LYS A 55 -3.40 -14.14 -5.47
C LYS A 55 -3.60 -14.23 -3.96
N SER A 56 -4.84 -14.07 -3.51
CA SER A 56 -5.19 -14.24 -2.09
C SER A 56 -5.01 -15.69 -1.64
N LEU A 57 -4.23 -15.88 -0.57
CA LEU A 57 -4.01 -17.18 0.05
C LEU A 57 -5.29 -17.73 0.65
N LEU A 58 -6.08 -16.88 1.30
CA LEU A 58 -7.35 -17.26 1.93
C LEU A 58 -8.35 -17.79 0.91
N ILE A 59 -8.50 -17.10 -0.23
CA ILE A 59 -9.39 -17.55 -1.31
C ILE A 59 -8.92 -18.91 -1.83
N ARG A 60 -7.61 -19.06 -2.11
CA ARG A 60 -7.05 -20.33 -2.56
C ARG A 60 -7.30 -21.47 -1.58
N TYR A 61 -7.10 -21.22 -0.29
CA TYR A 61 -7.34 -22.20 0.77
C TYR A 61 -8.83 -22.60 0.82
N GLN A 62 -9.75 -21.63 0.76
CA GLN A 62 -11.18 -21.89 0.76
C GLN A 62 -11.62 -22.70 -0.47
N THR A 63 -11.11 -22.36 -1.66
CA THR A 63 -11.40 -23.12 -2.89
C THR A 63 -10.98 -24.58 -2.75
N LEU A 64 -9.77 -24.85 -2.28
CA LEU A 64 -9.23 -26.22 -2.11
C LEU A 64 -9.91 -27.01 -0.99
N ARG A 65 -10.45 -26.33 0.01
CA ARG A 65 -11.18 -26.97 1.12
C ARG A 65 -12.59 -27.38 0.71
N LEU A 66 -13.21 -26.62 -0.20
CA LEU A 66 -14.58 -26.86 -0.66
C LEU A 66 -14.66 -27.94 -1.75
N THR A 67 -13.56 -28.16 -2.48
CA THR A 67 -13.36 -29.30 -3.39
C THR A 67 -12.93 -30.54 -2.64
#